data_AF-A0A0E0CFD0-F1
#
_entry.id   AF-A0A0E0CFD0-F1
#
_cell.length_a   1.000
_cell.length_b   1.000
_cell.length_c   1.000
_cell.angle_alpha   90.00
_cell.angle_beta   90.00
_cell.angle_gamma   90.00
#
_symmetry.space_group_name_H-M   'P 1'
#
loop_
_entity.id
_entity.type
_entity.pdbx_description
1 polymer ?
#
loop_
_entity_poly.entity_id
_entity_poly.type
_entity_poly.pdbx_seq_one_letter_code
_entity_poly.pdbx_strand_id
1 'polypeptide(L)'
;MICWVEDPNSDAFKRHLARIPDFLWLSEDGMKAQIYDGCKSWETSFIIQAFCATDLVNEYGSTVRRAHEFIKNSQIVRNHPDQSYWHRHRSKGSWAFSSADNGWAVSDTTAEALKAVLLLAKISSNVVGDSIERERLHDAVDCLLSFINKDGTVSTYECKRTYTWIEVLNPCENIPNIVADYPFPECTSSVLQALVLFKERHPSYRIKEI
;
A
#
# COMPACT_ATOMS: atom_id res chain seq x y z
N MET A 1 -20.43 3.35 -13.35
CA MET A 1 -21.81 3.04 -13.82
C MET A 1 -21.85 2.56 -15.28
N ILE A 2 -20.71 2.23 -15.91
CA ILE A 2 -20.65 1.76 -17.31
C ILE A 2 -21.27 0.36 -17.47
N CYS A 3 -20.97 -0.58 -16.55
CA CYS A 3 -21.54 -1.93 -16.58
C CYS A 3 -23.08 -1.97 -16.48
N TRP A 4 -23.69 -0.94 -15.87
CA TRP A 4 -25.15 -0.81 -15.83
C TRP A 4 -25.72 -0.40 -17.19
N VAL A 5 -25.04 0.52 -17.88
CA VAL A 5 -25.44 0.94 -19.23
C VAL A 5 -25.34 -0.21 -20.22
N GLU A 6 -24.32 -1.07 -20.08
CA GLU A 6 -24.15 -2.27 -20.90
C GLU A 6 -25.24 -3.32 -20.64
N ASP A 7 -25.44 -3.71 -19.37
CA ASP A 7 -26.51 -4.62 -18.96
C ASP A 7 -26.85 -4.43 -17.46
N PRO A 8 -28.04 -3.86 -17.15
CA PRO A 8 -28.51 -3.70 -15.78
C PRO A 8 -28.70 -4.99 -14.98
N ASN A 9 -28.78 -6.15 -15.63
CA ASN A 9 -28.95 -7.45 -14.98
C ASN A 9 -27.65 -8.26 -14.90
N SER A 10 -26.53 -7.72 -15.40
CA SER A 10 -25.24 -8.40 -15.43
C SER A 10 -24.69 -8.69 -14.04
N ASP A 11 -23.91 -9.77 -13.93
CA ASP A 11 -23.20 -10.09 -12.70
C ASP A 11 -22.13 -9.05 -12.34
N ALA A 12 -21.55 -8.38 -13.34
CA ALA A 12 -20.63 -7.28 -13.14
C ALA A 12 -21.30 -6.12 -12.41
N PHE A 13 -22.51 -5.73 -12.82
CA PHE A 13 -23.26 -4.66 -12.14
C PHE A 13 -23.68 -5.07 -10.72
N LYS A 14 -24.19 -6.30 -10.53
CA LYS A 14 -24.54 -6.82 -9.19
C LYS A 14 -23.35 -6.78 -8.23
N ARG A 15 -22.15 -7.13 -8.71
CA ARG A 15 -20.91 -7.05 -7.92
C ARG A 15 -20.51 -5.61 -7.57
N HIS A 16 -20.74 -4.64 -8.45
CA HIS A 16 -20.53 -3.23 -8.13
C HIS A 16 -21.51 -2.74 -7.05
N LEU A 17 -22.80 -3.08 -7.16
CA LEU A 17 -23.80 -2.71 -6.16
C LEU A 17 -23.43 -3.22 -4.76
N ALA A 18 -22.94 -4.47 -4.68
CA ALA A 18 -22.50 -5.07 -3.42
C ALA A 18 -21.32 -4.33 -2.76
N ARG A 19 -20.55 -3.53 -3.51
CA ARG A 19 -19.40 -2.77 -3.02
C ARG A 19 -19.73 -1.33 -2.61
N ILE A 20 -20.95 -0.84 -2.86
CA ILE A 20 -21.36 0.51 -2.42
C ILE A 20 -21.17 0.71 -0.90
N PRO A 21 -21.55 -0.25 -0.03
CA PRO A 21 -21.37 -0.09 1.41
C PRO A 21 -19.91 0.07 1.85
N ASP A 22 -18.94 -0.46 1.09
CA ASP A 22 -17.51 -0.36 1.43
C ASP A 22 -17.03 1.10 1.46
N PHE A 23 -17.73 2.01 0.77
CA PHE A 23 -17.44 3.44 0.74
C PHE A 23 -18.31 4.27 1.70
N LEU A 24 -19.30 3.69 2.35
CA LEU A 24 -20.19 4.43 3.27
C LEU A 24 -19.64 4.37 4.70
N TRP A 25 -19.51 5.53 5.33
CA TRP A 25 -19.06 5.67 6.72
C TRP A 25 -20.08 6.47 7.53
N LEU A 26 -20.45 5.97 8.71
CA LEU A 26 -21.31 6.70 9.63
C LEU A 26 -20.45 7.48 10.62
N SER A 27 -20.41 8.81 10.48
CA SER A 27 -19.80 9.73 11.43
C SER A 27 -20.85 10.35 12.36
N GLU A 28 -20.38 11.13 13.34
CA GLU A 28 -21.22 11.81 14.35
C GLU A 28 -22.29 12.74 13.74
N ASP A 29 -22.04 13.27 12.54
CA ASP A 29 -22.92 14.16 11.77
C ASP A 29 -23.67 13.43 10.64
N GLY A 30 -23.66 12.10 10.64
CA GLY A 30 -24.41 11.27 9.71
C GLY A 30 -23.54 10.47 8.73
N MET A 31 -24.19 9.91 7.71
CA MET A 31 -23.53 9.01 6.76
C MET A 31 -22.81 9.82 5.66
N LYS A 32 -21.55 9.47 5.40
CA LYS A 32 -20.67 10.08 4.41
C LYS A 32 -20.14 9.03 3.44
N ALA A 33 -19.82 9.47 2.22
CA ALA A 33 -19.05 8.69 1.28
C ALA A 33 -17.55 8.95 1.48
N GLN A 34 -16.78 7.89 1.69
CA GLN A 34 -15.33 7.91 1.70
C GLN A 34 -14.81 7.99 0.26
N ILE A 35 -13.65 8.62 0.07
CA ILE A 35 -12.97 8.70 -1.24
C ILE A 35 -12.39 7.34 -1.66
N TYR A 36 -12.11 6.48 -0.69
CA TYR A 36 -11.55 5.15 -0.86
C TYR A 36 -12.30 4.15 0.03
N ASP A 37 -12.08 2.84 -0.12
CA ASP A 37 -12.64 1.80 0.77
C ASP A 37 -11.98 1.78 2.18
N GLY A 38 -11.52 2.94 2.65
CA GLY A 38 -10.79 3.20 3.90
C GLY A 38 -9.27 3.32 3.72
N CYS A 39 -8.56 3.31 4.85
CA CYS A 39 -7.10 3.53 4.96
C CYS A 39 -6.44 2.45 5.85
N LYS A 40 -7.05 1.26 5.91
CA LYS A 40 -6.80 0.24 6.94
C LYS A 40 -5.34 -0.20 6.99
N SER A 41 -4.72 -0.49 5.85
CA SER A 41 -3.31 -0.91 5.79
C SER A 41 -2.37 0.24 6.13
N TRP A 42 -2.67 1.45 5.65
CA TRP A 42 -1.89 2.64 5.97
C TRP A 42 -1.89 2.97 7.46
N GLU A 43 -3.06 3.11 8.07
CA GLU A 43 -3.21 3.44 9.49
C GLU A 43 -2.65 2.35 10.39
N THR A 44 -2.94 1.07 10.09
CA THR A 44 -2.44 -0.04 10.92
C THR A 44 -0.92 -0.10 10.90
N SER A 45 -0.28 0.20 9.76
CA SER A 45 1.18 0.24 9.65
C SER A 45 1.78 1.34 10.54
N PHE A 46 1.19 2.53 10.57
CA PHE A 46 1.64 3.60 11.46
C PHE A 46 1.35 3.33 12.94
N ILE A 47 0.18 2.76 13.25
CA ILE A 47 -0.17 2.39 14.63
C ILE A 47 0.84 1.38 15.17
N ILE A 48 1.21 0.36 14.39
CA ILE A 48 2.26 -0.60 14.76
C ILE A 48 3.59 0.11 15.01
N GLN A 49 4.01 0.99 14.10
CA GLN A 49 5.25 1.76 14.26
C GLN A 49 5.22 2.61 15.54
N ALA A 50 4.09 3.24 15.87
CA ALA A 50 3.91 4.02 17.09
C ALA A 50 4.03 3.16 18.36
N PHE A 51 3.42 1.97 18.38
CA PHE A 51 3.59 1.02 19.49
C PHE A 51 5.05 0.60 19.66
N CYS A 52 5.76 0.31 18.56
CA CYS A 52 7.18 -0.02 18.58
C CYS A 52 8.06 1.15 19.07
N ALA A 53 7.71 2.39 18.72
CA ALA A 53 8.48 3.58 19.10
C ALA A 53 8.26 4.02 20.56
N THR A 54 7.17 3.59 21.17
CA THR A 54 6.79 3.95 22.56
C THR A 54 7.10 2.84 23.56
N ASP A 55 7.71 1.73 23.12
CA ASP A 55 7.97 0.53 23.92
C ASP A 55 6.71 -0.10 24.57
N LEU A 56 5.52 0.25 24.06
CA LEU A 56 4.23 -0.20 24.58
C LEU A 56 3.81 -1.58 24.02
N VAL A 57 4.60 -2.19 23.14
CA VAL A 57 4.25 -3.47 22.50
C VAL A 57 3.98 -4.59 23.52
N ASN A 58 4.74 -4.66 24.61
CA ASN A 58 4.55 -5.71 25.63
C ASN A 58 3.27 -5.52 26.44
N GLU A 59 2.85 -4.27 26.66
CA GLU A 59 1.60 -3.93 27.37
C GLU A 59 0.39 -4.25 26.49
N TYR A 60 0.48 -3.96 25.19
CA TYR A 60 -0.62 -4.13 24.22
C TYR A 60 -0.41 -5.32 23.27
N GLY A 61 0.29 -6.37 23.73
CA GLY A 61 0.74 -7.46 22.88
C GLY A 61 -0.36 -8.15 22.06
N SER A 62 -1.55 -8.34 22.65
CA SER A 62 -2.71 -8.93 21.94
C SER A 62 -3.24 -8.03 20.82
N THR A 63 -3.30 -6.72 21.04
CA THR A 63 -3.68 -5.72 20.03
C THR A 63 -2.65 -5.68 18.91
N VAL A 64 -1.37 -5.61 19.26
CA VAL A 64 -0.27 -5.57 18.28
C VAL A 64 -0.21 -6.86 17.47
N ARG A 65 -0.44 -8.03 18.07
CA ARG A 65 -0.53 -9.31 17.35
C ARG A 65 -1.63 -9.29 16.30
N ARG A 66 -2.83 -8.82 16.66
CA ARG A 66 -3.96 -8.72 15.70
C ARG A 66 -3.65 -7.75 14.57
N ALA A 67 -3.00 -6.63 14.87
CA ALA A 67 -2.54 -5.68 13.86
C ALA A 67 -1.49 -6.31 12.92
N HIS A 68 -0.55 -7.08 13.48
CA HIS A 68 0.45 -7.83 12.71
C HIS A 68 -0.20 -8.85 11.78
N GLU A 69 -1.13 -9.67 12.29
CA GLU A 69 -1.90 -10.63 11.50
C GLU A 69 -2.69 -9.95 10.38
N PHE A 70 -3.31 -8.80 10.66
CA PHE A 70 -4.00 -8.00 9.65
C PHE A 70 -3.05 -7.56 8.53
N ILE A 71 -1.89 -6.98 8.87
CA ILE A 71 -0.90 -6.57 7.86
C ILE A 71 -0.40 -7.78 7.07
N LYS A 72 -0.10 -8.92 7.73
CA LYS A 72 0.30 -10.15 7.04
C LYS A 72 -0.76 -10.62 6.04
N ASN A 73 -2.04 -10.59 6.42
CA ASN A 73 -3.13 -11.04 5.56
C ASN A 73 -3.51 -10.03 4.47
N SER A 74 -3.11 -8.77 4.63
CA SER A 74 -3.40 -7.69 3.68
C SER A 74 -2.37 -7.54 2.56
N GLN A 75 -1.26 -8.28 2.61
CA GLN A 75 -0.26 -8.21 1.53
C GLN A 75 -0.82 -8.82 0.24
N ILE A 76 -0.60 -8.14 -0.88
CA ILE A 76 -1.00 -8.61 -2.21
C ILE A 76 -0.03 -9.71 -2.66
N VAL A 77 -0.52 -10.95 -2.73
CA VAL A 77 0.30 -12.14 -3.04
C VAL A 77 0.42 -12.47 -4.53
N ARG A 78 -0.28 -11.75 -5.40
CA ARG A 78 -0.27 -11.96 -6.86
C ARG A 78 -0.42 -10.65 -7.62
N ASN A 79 0.17 -10.60 -8.81
CA ASN A 79 -0.06 -9.51 -9.76
C ASN A 79 -1.45 -9.61 -10.39
N HIS A 80 -1.95 -8.49 -10.94
CA HIS A 80 -3.14 -8.49 -11.77
C HIS A 80 -2.91 -9.33 -13.06
N PRO A 81 -3.87 -10.16 -13.50
CA PRO A 81 -3.77 -10.84 -14.80
C PRO A 81 -3.59 -9.83 -15.94
N ASP A 82 -2.69 -10.12 -16.89
CA ASP A 82 -2.43 -9.23 -18.03
C ASP A 82 -2.09 -7.77 -17.63
N GLN A 83 -1.40 -7.56 -16.51
CA GLN A 83 -1.12 -6.23 -15.96
C GLN A 83 -0.57 -5.23 -16.99
N SER A 84 0.30 -5.69 -17.89
CA SER A 84 0.91 -4.82 -18.91
C SER A 84 -0.10 -4.33 -19.94
N TYR A 85 -1.08 -5.17 -20.30
CA TYR A 85 -2.14 -4.80 -21.24
C TYR A 85 -3.04 -3.72 -20.63
N TRP A 86 -3.33 -3.83 -19.34
CA TRP A 86 -4.15 -2.87 -18.59
C TRP A 86 -3.35 -1.73 -17.95
N HIS A 87 -2.08 -1.54 -18.35
CA HIS A 87 -1.17 -0.51 -17.84
C HIS A 87 -0.98 -0.52 -16.32
N ARG A 88 -1.21 -1.65 -15.65
CA ARG A 88 -1.04 -1.80 -14.19
C ARG A 88 0.44 -1.98 -13.86
N HIS A 89 0.92 -1.24 -12.87
CA HIS A 89 2.21 -1.54 -12.24
C HIS A 89 2.16 -2.87 -11.47
N ARG A 90 3.33 -3.47 -11.22
CA ARG A 90 3.40 -4.72 -10.44
C ARG A 90 2.87 -4.48 -9.02
N SER A 91 2.14 -5.46 -8.49
CA SER A 91 1.54 -5.38 -7.15
C SER A 91 1.86 -6.56 -6.24
N LYS A 92 2.42 -7.66 -6.76
CA LYS A 92 2.88 -8.77 -5.91
C LYS A 92 3.94 -8.29 -4.92
N GLY A 93 3.67 -8.54 -3.64
CA GLY A 93 4.48 -8.15 -2.48
C GLY A 93 4.06 -6.84 -1.83
N SER A 94 3.20 -6.05 -2.48
CA SER A 94 2.79 -4.73 -1.99
C SER A 94 1.66 -4.76 -0.97
N TRP A 95 1.39 -3.60 -0.37
CA TRP A 95 0.16 -3.30 0.33
C TRP A 95 -0.58 -2.18 -0.39
N ALA A 96 -1.90 -2.33 -0.52
CA ALA A 96 -2.77 -1.24 -0.96
C ALA A 96 -3.04 -0.28 0.21
N PHE A 97 -3.48 0.94 -0.08
CA PHE A 97 -3.83 1.94 0.94
C PHE A 97 -4.89 1.41 1.94
N SER A 98 -5.89 0.70 1.42
CA SER A 98 -6.99 0.10 2.18
C SER A 98 -6.77 -1.38 2.47
N SER A 99 -7.29 -2.25 1.61
CA SER A 99 -7.45 -3.70 1.77
C SER A 99 -6.80 -4.45 0.60
N ALA A 100 -6.50 -5.73 0.80
CA ALA A 100 -5.96 -6.58 -0.27
C ALA A 100 -6.91 -6.71 -1.47
N ASP A 101 -8.23 -6.61 -1.24
CA ASP A 101 -9.27 -6.67 -2.27
C ASP A 101 -9.18 -5.50 -3.26
N ASN A 102 -8.77 -4.32 -2.78
CA ASN A 102 -8.52 -3.16 -3.63
C ASN A 102 -7.39 -3.47 -4.65
N GLY A 103 -6.30 -4.07 -4.17
CA GLY A 103 -5.25 -4.63 -5.03
C GLY A 103 -4.36 -3.61 -5.77
N TRP A 104 -4.53 -2.30 -5.54
CA TRP A 104 -3.64 -1.27 -6.07
C TRP A 104 -2.45 -1.05 -5.15
N ALA A 105 -1.26 -1.40 -5.63
CA ALA A 105 -0.03 -1.16 -4.89
C ALA A 105 0.20 0.35 -4.71
N VAL A 106 0.64 0.74 -3.51
CA VAL A 106 1.07 2.12 -3.22
C VAL A 106 2.46 2.07 -2.60
N SER A 107 3.37 2.89 -3.11
CA SER A 107 4.80 2.84 -2.77
C SER A 107 5.04 3.12 -1.29
N ASP A 108 4.47 4.20 -0.75
CA ASP A 108 4.59 4.57 0.66
C ASP A 108 3.91 3.55 1.56
N THR A 109 2.69 3.12 1.23
CA THR A 109 1.94 2.16 2.05
C THR A 109 2.66 0.82 2.12
N THR A 110 3.25 0.38 1.00
CA THR A 110 4.10 -0.80 0.98
C THR A 110 5.33 -0.63 1.85
N ALA A 111 5.96 0.55 1.82
CA ALA A 111 7.14 0.85 2.64
C ALA A 111 6.82 0.93 4.14
N GLU A 112 5.72 1.59 4.52
CA GLU A 112 5.26 1.69 5.90
C GLU A 112 4.85 0.32 6.46
N ALA A 113 4.13 -0.49 5.67
CA ALA A 113 3.79 -1.86 6.06
C ALA A 113 5.04 -2.73 6.20
N LEU A 114 6.01 -2.61 5.28
CA LEU A 114 7.28 -3.31 5.36
C LEU A 114 8.06 -2.91 6.63
N LYS A 115 8.13 -1.61 6.95
CA LYS A 115 8.73 -1.14 8.20
C LYS A 115 8.03 -1.73 9.42
N ALA A 116 6.69 -1.71 9.46
CA ALA A 116 5.91 -2.25 10.55
C ALA A 116 6.23 -3.73 10.82
N VAL A 117 6.19 -4.59 9.79
CA VAL A 117 6.50 -6.03 9.96
C VAL A 117 7.96 -6.28 10.32
N LEU A 118 8.90 -5.49 9.78
CA LEU A 118 10.31 -5.59 10.15
C LEU A 118 10.51 -5.20 11.62
N LEU A 119 9.93 -4.09 12.10
CA LEU A 119 10.05 -3.68 13.50
C LEU A 119 9.49 -4.75 14.44
N LEU A 120 8.32 -5.31 14.13
CA LEU A 120 7.73 -6.39 14.92
C LEU A 120 8.57 -7.66 14.95
N ALA A 121 9.33 -7.95 13.89
CA ALA A 121 10.29 -9.06 13.90
C ALA A 121 11.45 -8.88 14.91
N LYS A 122 11.59 -7.70 15.57
CA LYS A 122 12.52 -7.50 16.72
C LYS A 122 11.91 -8.01 18.04
N ILE A 123 10.60 -8.19 18.08
CA ILE A 123 9.84 -8.55 19.28
C ILE A 123 9.63 -10.07 19.31
N SER A 124 9.48 -10.63 20.52
CA SER A 124 9.22 -12.06 20.69
C SER A 124 7.93 -12.47 19.96
N SER A 125 7.97 -13.56 19.20
CA SER A 125 6.80 -14.13 18.53
C SER A 125 5.71 -14.57 19.51
N ASN A 126 6.08 -14.89 20.76
CA ASN A 126 5.12 -15.16 21.83
C ASN A 126 4.25 -13.95 22.18
N VAL A 127 4.66 -12.73 21.81
CA VAL A 127 3.91 -11.49 22.01
C VAL A 127 3.17 -11.13 20.72
N VAL A 128 3.88 -10.99 19.60
CA VAL A 128 3.35 -10.39 18.36
C VAL A 128 3.01 -11.39 17.25
N GLY A 129 3.14 -12.70 17.51
CA GLY A 129 2.96 -13.76 16.52
C GLY A 129 4.19 -13.95 15.61
N ASP A 130 4.11 -14.94 14.74
CA ASP A 130 5.21 -15.28 13.83
C ASP A 130 5.45 -14.21 12.78
N SER A 131 6.72 -13.95 12.47
CA SER A 131 7.13 -13.09 11.37
C SER A 131 6.53 -13.53 10.03
N ILE A 132 6.39 -12.57 9.11
CA ILE A 132 6.08 -12.87 7.71
C ILE A 132 7.22 -13.65 7.04
N GLU A 133 6.87 -14.51 6.09
CA GLU A 133 7.82 -15.35 5.37
C GLU A 133 8.85 -14.52 4.61
N ARG A 134 10.11 -14.98 4.58
CA ARG A 134 11.23 -14.25 3.98
C ARG A 134 10.98 -13.90 2.51
N GLU A 135 10.43 -14.84 1.76
CA GLU A 135 10.13 -14.70 0.33
C GLU A 135 9.11 -13.59 0.08
N ARG A 136 8.19 -13.37 1.02
CA ARG A 136 7.18 -12.30 0.94
C ARG A 136 7.75 -10.93 1.27
N LEU A 137 8.77 -10.86 2.14
CA LEU A 137 9.55 -9.64 2.35
C LEU A 137 10.36 -9.29 1.09
N HIS A 138 10.95 -10.29 0.43
CA HIS A 138 11.65 -10.13 -0.83
C HIS A 138 10.71 -9.61 -1.93
N ASP A 139 9.52 -10.19 -2.06
CA ASP A 139 8.49 -9.71 -2.99
C ASP A 139 8.13 -8.23 -2.75
N ALA A 140 8.03 -7.80 -1.48
CA ALA A 140 7.78 -6.40 -1.12
C ALA A 140 8.93 -5.48 -1.55
N VAL A 141 10.17 -5.86 -1.25
CA VAL A 141 11.38 -5.12 -1.66
C VAL A 141 11.49 -5.02 -3.17
N ASP A 142 11.23 -6.12 -3.88
CA ASP A 142 11.22 -6.13 -5.34
C ASP A 142 10.14 -5.21 -5.92
N CYS A 143 9.00 -5.08 -5.24
CA CYS A 143 7.95 -4.12 -5.61
C CYS A 143 8.42 -2.68 -5.35
N LEU A 144 8.98 -2.38 -4.18
CA LEU A 144 9.51 -1.05 -3.85
C LEU A 144 10.60 -0.59 -4.83
N LEU A 145 11.57 -1.46 -5.12
CA LEU A 145 12.64 -1.16 -6.09
C LEU A 145 12.10 -0.88 -7.50
N SER A 146 10.91 -1.39 -7.85
CA SER A 146 10.29 -1.12 -9.14
C SER A 146 9.60 0.25 -9.25
N PHE A 147 9.34 0.91 -8.11
CA PHE A 147 8.79 2.27 -8.09
C PHE A 147 9.85 3.36 -8.21
N ILE A 148 11.13 3.02 -8.00
CA ILE A 148 12.23 3.98 -8.03
C ILE A 148 12.43 4.49 -9.46
N ASN A 149 12.24 5.79 -9.65
CA ASN A 149 12.48 6.48 -10.90
C ASN A 149 13.99 6.55 -11.20
N LYS A 150 14.35 6.87 -12.45
CA LYS A 150 15.76 6.99 -12.87
C LYS A 150 16.55 8.05 -12.08
N ASP A 151 15.88 9.05 -11.54
CA ASP A 151 16.46 10.12 -10.72
C ASP A 151 16.48 9.77 -9.22
N GLY A 152 16.09 8.55 -8.85
CA GLY A 152 16.05 8.06 -7.47
C GLY A 152 14.78 8.46 -6.70
N THR A 153 13.89 9.26 -7.29
CA THR A 153 12.64 9.66 -6.65
C THR A 153 11.58 8.56 -6.74
N VAL A 154 10.55 8.64 -5.90
CA VAL A 154 9.45 7.67 -5.86
C VAL A 154 8.11 8.40 -5.95
N SER A 155 7.22 7.93 -6.84
CA SER A 155 5.83 8.40 -6.98
C SER A 155 4.85 7.49 -6.22
N THR A 156 3.54 7.64 -6.38
CA THR A 156 2.54 6.99 -5.52
C THR A 156 2.21 5.54 -5.94
N TYR A 157 1.46 5.35 -7.02
CA TYR A 157 0.93 4.06 -7.47
C TYR A 157 1.79 3.41 -8.53
N GLU A 158 2.60 4.19 -9.26
CA GLU A 158 3.42 3.74 -10.38
C GLU A 158 4.74 4.53 -10.43
N CYS A 159 5.65 4.18 -11.36
CA CYS A 159 6.76 5.07 -11.68
C CYS A 159 6.30 6.26 -12.54
N LYS A 160 7.09 7.32 -12.57
CA LYS A 160 6.84 8.47 -13.45
C LYS A 160 6.98 8.04 -14.92
N ARG A 161 5.85 7.89 -15.61
CA ARG A 161 5.78 7.43 -17.01
C ARG A 161 5.88 8.54 -18.06
N THR A 162 5.81 9.80 -17.63
CA THR A 162 5.83 10.96 -18.53
C THR A 162 6.47 12.18 -17.87
N TYR A 163 6.70 13.23 -18.65
CA TYR A 163 7.29 14.48 -18.17
C TYR A 163 6.25 15.38 -17.50
N THR A 164 6.68 16.21 -16.55
CA THR A 164 5.79 17.08 -15.76
C THR A 164 5.08 18.16 -16.57
N TRP A 165 5.65 18.57 -17.71
CA TRP A 165 5.04 19.60 -18.56
C TRP A 165 3.68 19.17 -19.13
N ILE A 166 3.38 17.86 -19.14
CA ILE A 166 2.09 17.34 -19.59
C ILE A 166 0.91 17.89 -18.78
N GLU A 167 1.18 18.40 -17.58
CA GLU A 167 0.20 19.07 -16.72
C GLU A 167 -0.47 20.27 -17.40
N VAL A 168 0.13 20.84 -18.45
CA VAL A 168 -0.52 21.87 -19.29
C VAL A 168 -1.84 21.37 -19.92
N LEU A 169 -2.00 20.04 -20.04
CA LEU A 169 -3.21 19.41 -20.57
C LEU A 169 -4.25 19.11 -19.48
N ASN A 170 -4.00 19.51 -18.22
CA ASN A 170 -4.94 19.27 -17.13
C ASN A 170 -6.26 20.02 -17.38
N PRO A 171 -7.39 19.30 -17.59
CA PRO A 171 -8.67 19.95 -17.81
C PRO A 171 -9.39 20.32 -16.50
N CYS A 172 -8.89 19.88 -15.34
CA CYS A 172 -9.50 20.12 -14.04
C CYS A 172 -9.07 21.48 -13.49
N GLU A 173 -10.02 22.40 -13.36
CA GLU A 173 -9.78 23.78 -12.90
C GLU A 173 -9.42 23.87 -11.41
N ASN A 174 -9.80 22.86 -10.62
CA ASN A 174 -9.74 22.89 -9.17
C ASN A 174 -8.78 21.86 -8.54
N ILE A 175 -8.15 20.99 -9.35
CA ILE A 175 -7.24 19.97 -8.84
C ILE A 175 -5.94 19.98 -9.66
N PRO A 176 -4.82 20.47 -9.09
CA PRO A 176 -3.53 20.45 -9.78
C PRO A 176 -2.83 19.11 -9.66
N ASN A 177 -1.86 18.86 -10.55
CA ASN A 177 -0.92 17.73 -10.53
C ASN A 177 -1.61 16.36 -10.60
N ILE A 178 -2.55 16.20 -11.55
CA ILE A 178 -3.33 14.96 -11.71
C ILE A 178 -3.05 14.22 -13.02
N VAL A 179 -2.31 14.82 -13.96
CA VAL A 179 -2.14 14.24 -15.30
C VAL A 179 -1.10 13.11 -15.30
N ALA A 180 -0.17 13.12 -14.35
CA ALA A 180 0.85 12.11 -14.18
C ALA A 180 1.01 11.72 -12.69
N ASP A 181 1.68 10.59 -12.42
CA ASP A 181 2.06 10.22 -11.07
C ASP A 181 3.40 10.90 -10.70
N TYR A 182 3.30 12.00 -9.97
CA TYR A 182 4.44 12.83 -9.58
C TYR A 182 5.25 12.19 -8.45
N PRO A 183 6.58 12.35 -8.45
CA PRO A 183 7.38 11.93 -7.32
C PRO A 183 7.14 12.85 -6.12
N PHE A 184 7.08 12.25 -4.93
CA PHE A 184 6.84 12.95 -3.67
C PHE A 184 7.97 12.66 -2.67
N PRO A 185 8.43 13.67 -1.90
CA PRO A 185 9.43 13.46 -0.86
C PRO A 185 8.93 12.50 0.22
N GLU A 186 7.63 12.47 0.51
CA GLU A 186 6.98 11.54 1.44
C GLU A 186 7.18 10.09 0.99
N CYS A 187 6.79 9.78 -0.25
CA CYS A 187 6.95 8.45 -0.82
C CYS A 187 8.43 8.04 -0.88
N THR A 188 9.29 8.96 -1.33
CA THR A 188 10.73 8.72 -1.42
C THR A 188 11.34 8.43 -0.05
N SER A 189 10.97 9.19 0.97
CA SER A 189 11.44 9.02 2.36
C SER A 189 10.97 7.69 2.95
N SER A 190 9.68 7.36 2.81
CA SER A 190 9.12 6.10 3.29
C SER A 190 9.84 4.90 2.68
N VAL A 191 10.01 4.88 1.35
CA VAL A 191 10.71 3.79 0.65
C VAL A 191 12.17 3.70 1.09
N LEU A 192 12.89 4.82 1.17
CA LEU A 192 14.28 4.82 1.61
C LEU A 192 14.44 4.22 3.02
N GLN A 193 13.62 4.66 3.98
CA GLN A 193 13.66 4.14 5.35
C GLN A 193 13.36 2.64 5.42
N ALA A 194 12.36 2.17 4.66
CA ALA A 194 12.00 0.77 4.61
C ALA A 194 13.13 -0.10 4.05
N LEU A 195 13.75 0.35 2.96
CA LEU A 195 14.86 -0.36 2.33
C LEU A 195 16.11 -0.40 3.21
N VAL A 196 16.44 0.71 3.91
CA VAL A 196 17.54 0.75 4.89
C VAL A 196 17.28 -0.24 6.02
N LEU A 197 16.09 -0.22 6.63
CA LEU A 197 15.74 -1.15 7.71
C LEU A 197 15.75 -2.61 7.24
N PHE A 198 15.33 -2.87 6.00
CA PHE A 198 15.40 -4.22 5.41
C PHE A 198 16.85 -4.68 5.25
N LYS A 199 17.73 -3.82 4.72
CA LYS A 199 19.16 -4.11 4.47
C LYS A 199 19.91 -4.50 5.74
N GLU A 200 19.59 -3.87 6.88
CA GLU A 200 20.18 -4.23 8.19
C GLU A 200 19.95 -5.70 8.57
N ARG A 201 18.82 -6.30 8.13
CA ARG A 201 18.42 -7.65 8.51
C ARG A 201 18.61 -8.70 7.44
N HIS A 202 18.57 -8.27 6.18
CA HIS A 202 18.72 -9.12 5.01
C HIS A 202 19.90 -8.66 4.16
N PRO A 203 21.13 -8.63 4.72
CA PRO A 203 22.28 -8.02 4.11
C PRO A 203 22.80 -8.77 2.87
N SER A 204 22.14 -9.82 2.40
CA SER A 204 22.51 -10.59 1.21
C SER A 204 21.58 -10.35 0.02
N TYR A 205 20.41 -9.75 0.20
CA TYR A 205 19.39 -9.64 -0.83
C TYR A 205 19.42 -8.25 -1.49
N ARG A 206 19.77 -8.20 -2.78
CA ARG A 206 19.75 -6.99 -3.65
C ARG A 206 20.48 -5.76 -3.10
N ILE A 207 21.59 -5.98 -2.39
CA ILE A 207 22.40 -4.93 -1.73
C ILE A 207 22.90 -3.84 -2.68
N LYS A 208 23.13 -4.18 -3.96
CA LYS A 208 23.66 -3.21 -4.93
C LYS A 208 22.59 -2.22 -5.37
N GLU A 209 21.35 -2.68 -5.41
CA GLU A 209 20.18 -1.88 -5.77
C GLU A 209 19.56 -1.15 -4.58
N ILE A 210 19.84 -1.61 -3.35
CA ILE A 210 19.44 -0.99 -2.07
C ILE A 210 20.57 -0.15 -1.48
#